data_AF-A0A2G5UVN4-F1
#
_entry.id   AF-A0A2G5UVN4-F1
#
_cell.length_a   1.000
_cell.length_b   1.000
_cell.length_c   1.000
_cell.angle_alpha   90.00
_cell.angle_beta   90.00
_cell.angle_gamma   90.00
#
_symmetry.space_group_name_H-M   'P 1'
#
loop_
_entity.id
_entity.type
_entity.pdbx_description
1 polymer ?
#
loop_
_entity_poly.entity_id
_entity_poly.type
_entity_poly.pdbx_seq_one_letter_code
_entity_poly.pdbx_strand_id
1 'polypeptide(L)'
;MSNLLTELLYFHGTVDTRECRELLPEIGDFLIRNHIRENEKSDSSTSVFCVLTVAVTPDQASAQSKELPDNYSLKDTCITRLKSYPIFTTSSKKTKDENEEQTFKIQGVPDKFASIQSLCDHLISTKHVLASGGSLMKPISRQPWQLLAKNIEYPEKEIVLGKGAYGRVVKAKLVREGKETIDVAVKCSTENGDAIVSF
;
A
#
# COMPACT_ATOMS: atom_id res chain seq x y z
N MET A 1 -9.99 -12.64 15.94
CA MET A 1 -9.09 -12.84 14.79
C MET A 1 -8.55 -11.48 14.42
N SER A 2 -7.23 -11.29 14.46
CA SER A 2 -6.57 -10.00 14.24
C SER A 2 -6.71 -9.57 12.78
N ASN A 3 -7.53 -8.55 12.53
CA ASN A 3 -7.64 -7.87 11.23
C ASN A 3 -6.38 -7.01 10.98
N LEU A 4 -5.21 -7.64 10.84
CA LEU A 4 -3.98 -6.90 10.63
C LEU A 4 -3.73 -6.74 9.13
N LEU A 5 -3.83 -5.52 8.62
CA LEU A 5 -3.52 -5.14 7.23
C LEU A 5 -2.25 -5.82 6.68
N THR A 6 -1.25 -6.04 7.54
CA THR A 6 0.04 -6.66 7.21
C THR A 6 -0.01 -8.17 6.96
N GLU A 7 -1.13 -8.84 7.23
CA GLU A 7 -1.36 -10.26 6.93
C GLU A 7 -1.90 -10.45 5.50
N LEU A 8 -2.52 -9.41 4.91
CA LEU A 8 -3.01 -9.46 3.54
C LEU A 8 -1.83 -9.62 2.58
N LEU A 9 -1.80 -10.70 1.78
CA LEU A 9 -0.71 -10.96 0.84
C LEU A 9 -0.56 -9.87 -0.22
N TYR A 10 -1.66 -9.19 -0.55
CA TYR A 10 -1.73 -8.10 -1.52
C TYR A 10 -1.59 -6.70 -0.91
N PHE A 11 -1.11 -6.59 0.33
CA PHE A 11 -0.74 -5.31 0.96
C PHE A 11 0.77 -5.01 0.79
N HIS A 12 1.16 -3.98 0.05
CA HIS A 12 2.56 -3.76 -0.35
C HIS A 12 3.29 -2.68 0.47
N GLY A 13 2.74 -2.21 1.60
CA GLY A 13 3.38 -1.15 2.38
C GLY A 13 3.53 0.14 1.58
N THR A 14 4.72 0.74 1.51
CA THR A 14 4.98 2.06 0.88
C THR A 14 5.39 1.98 -0.60
N VAL A 15 4.85 1.03 -1.37
CA VAL A 15 5.12 0.89 -2.81
C VAL A 15 4.77 2.17 -3.60
N ASP A 16 5.68 2.58 -4.50
CA ASP A 16 5.51 3.79 -5.31
C ASP A 16 4.65 3.53 -6.56
N THR A 17 4.23 4.61 -7.24
CA THR A 17 3.33 4.48 -8.41
C THR A 17 4.03 3.82 -9.61
N ARG A 18 5.36 3.90 -9.72
CA ARG A 18 6.11 3.24 -10.81
C ARG A 18 6.14 1.74 -10.56
N GLU A 19 6.49 1.30 -9.36
CA GLU A 19 6.51 -0.11 -9.00
C GLU A 19 5.12 -0.74 -9.12
N CYS A 20 4.05 -0.02 -8.73
CA CYS A 20 2.68 -0.45 -8.99
C CYS A 20 2.39 -0.74 -10.48
N ARG A 21 3.01 -0.01 -11.43
CA ARG A 21 2.78 -0.26 -12.88
C ARG A 21 3.42 -1.57 -13.32
N GLU A 22 4.53 -1.95 -12.70
CA GLU A 22 5.21 -3.21 -12.99
C GLU A 22 4.46 -4.39 -12.39
N LEU A 23 3.89 -4.19 -11.19
CA LEU A 23 3.15 -5.21 -10.45
C LEU A 23 1.74 -5.48 -11.00
N LEU A 24 1.11 -4.50 -11.67
CA LEU A 24 -0.29 -4.57 -12.12
C LEU A 24 -0.42 -4.54 -13.66
N PRO A 25 0.06 -5.59 -14.38
CA PRO A 25 0.05 -5.61 -15.83
C PRO A 25 -1.34 -5.82 -16.46
N GLU A 26 -2.27 -6.49 -15.77
CA GLU A 26 -3.57 -6.87 -16.33
C GLU A 26 -4.72 -6.01 -15.79
N ILE A 27 -5.76 -5.76 -16.61
CA ILE A 27 -6.93 -5.00 -16.16
C ILE A 27 -7.60 -5.72 -14.99
N GLY A 28 -7.84 -4.98 -13.91
CA GLY A 28 -8.43 -5.50 -12.68
C GLY A 28 -7.44 -6.16 -11.73
N ASP A 29 -6.15 -6.24 -12.08
CA ASP A 29 -5.08 -6.48 -11.10
C ASP A 29 -5.11 -5.35 -10.07
N PHE A 30 -5.01 -5.70 -8.78
CA PHE A 30 -5.02 -4.70 -7.73
C PHE A 30 -4.12 -5.06 -6.55
N LEU A 31 -3.76 -4.04 -5.78
CA LEU A 31 -3.07 -4.15 -4.51
C LEU A 31 -3.50 -3.06 -3.52
N ILE A 32 -3.20 -3.26 -2.24
CA ILE A 32 -3.36 -2.26 -1.19
C ILE A 32 -1.97 -1.74 -0.81
N ARG A 33 -1.86 -0.44 -0.54
CA ARG A 33 -0.62 0.20 -0.09
C ARG A 33 -0.91 1.27 0.95
N ASN A 34 0.11 1.67 1.69
CA ASN A 34 0.03 2.78 2.64
C ASN A 34 -0.33 4.08 1.92
N HIS A 35 -1.09 4.91 2.61
CA HIS A 35 -1.24 6.30 2.21
C HIS A 35 -0.01 7.09 2.66
N ILE A 36 0.76 7.58 1.69
CA ILE A 36 1.90 8.46 1.96
C ILE A 36 1.32 9.87 2.10
N ARG A 37 1.24 10.37 3.34
CA ARG A 37 0.74 11.73 3.62
C ARG A 37 1.77 12.76 3.14
N GLU A 38 1.44 13.53 2.13
CA GLU A 38 2.12 14.79 1.86
C GLU A 38 1.47 15.88 2.72
N ASN A 39 1.97 16.05 3.95
CA ASN A 39 1.78 17.26 4.78
C ASN A 39 0.34 17.78 4.99
N GLU A 40 -0.65 16.90 5.18
CA GLU A 40 -2.02 17.34 5.54
C GLU A 40 -2.21 17.39 7.06
N LYS A 41 -2.47 18.60 7.58
CA LYS A 41 -3.10 18.80 8.89
C LYS A 41 -4.59 18.49 8.73
N SER A 42 -5.09 17.37 9.26
CA SER A 42 -6.52 17.05 9.23
C SER A 42 -7.11 17.01 10.64
N ASP A 43 -8.00 17.96 10.93
CA ASP A 43 -8.84 18.06 12.14
C ASP A 43 -10.19 17.31 11.97
N SER A 44 -10.20 16.11 11.40
CA SER A 44 -11.44 15.35 11.21
C SER A 44 -11.33 13.89 11.70
N SER A 45 -12.46 13.35 12.17
CA SER A 45 -12.60 11.97 12.67
C SER A 45 -12.52 10.89 11.59
N THR A 46 -12.30 11.30 10.33
CA THR A 46 -12.17 10.41 9.16
C THR A 46 -10.78 10.59 8.59
N SER A 47 -9.95 9.56 8.69
CA SER A 47 -8.59 9.58 8.13
C SER A 47 -8.45 8.56 7.02
N VAL A 48 -7.60 8.84 6.04
CA VAL A 48 -7.20 7.84 5.05
C VAL A 48 -6.32 6.81 5.75
N PHE A 49 -6.77 5.56 5.72
CA PHE A 49 -6.08 4.44 6.35
C PHE A 49 -5.04 3.82 5.39
N CYS A 50 -5.46 3.54 4.17
CA CYS A 50 -4.62 2.99 3.12
C CYS A 50 -5.19 3.35 1.74
N VAL A 51 -4.51 2.94 0.68
CA VAL A 51 -4.89 3.20 -0.71
C VAL A 51 -5.03 1.87 -1.44
N LEU A 52 -6.16 1.69 -2.11
CA LEU A 52 -6.38 0.63 -3.08
C LEU A 52 -5.93 1.11 -4.45
N THR A 53 -5.01 0.41 -5.10
CA THR A 53 -4.57 0.71 -6.46
C THR A 53 -4.97 -0.43 -7.39
N VAL A 54 -5.61 -0.09 -8.50
CA VAL A 54 -6.13 -1.05 -9.49
C VAL A 54 -5.70 -0.66 -10.90
N ALA A 55 -5.38 -1.66 -11.72
CA ALA A 55 -5.14 -1.51 -13.14
C ALA A 55 -6.47 -1.36 -13.91
N VAL A 56 -6.55 -0.33 -14.72
CA VAL A 56 -7.74 0.10 -15.46
C VAL A 56 -7.41 0.33 -16.92
N THR A 57 -8.43 0.48 -17.77
CA THR A 57 -8.24 0.91 -19.17
C THR A 57 -7.78 2.37 -19.25
N PRO A 58 -7.11 2.80 -20.34
CA PRO A 58 -6.68 4.19 -20.52
C PRO A 58 -7.83 5.20 -20.41
N ASP A 59 -8.97 4.86 -20.99
CA ASP A 59 -10.23 5.61 -20.96
C ASP A 59 -10.77 5.80 -19.53
N GLN A 60 -10.57 4.83 -18.63
CA GLN A 60 -10.98 4.93 -17.23
C GLN A 60 -10.01 5.77 -16.36
N ALA A 61 -8.76 5.96 -16.79
CA ALA A 61 -7.76 6.74 -16.06
C ALA A 61 -7.88 8.28 -16.25
N SER A 62 -8.76 8.74 -17.16
CA SER A 62 -9.03 10.14 -17.55
C SER A 62 -8.11 10.77 -18.63
N ALA A 63 -8.65 11.82 -19.28
CA ALA A 63 -8.20 12.47 -20.51
C ALA A 63 -6.83 13.17 -20.48
N GLN A 64 -6.14 13.21 -19.33
CA GLN A 64 -4.79 13.78 -19.18
C GLN A 64 -3.70 12.72 -18.99
N SER A 65 -3.98 11.46 -19.36
CA SER A 65 -2.95 10.42 -19.37
C SER A 65 -1.82 10.84 -20.32
N LYS A 66 -0.71 11.32 -19.76
CA LYS A 66 0.52 11.53 -20.53
C LYS A 66 0.92 10.20 -21.16
N GLU A 67 1.07 10.20 -22.48
CA GLU A 67 1.70 9.09 -23.19
C GLU A 67 3.07 8.83 -22.58
N LEU A 68 3.43 7.55 -22.47
CA LEU A 68 4.75 7.17 -21.99
C LEU A 68 5.77 7.60 -23.06
N PRO A 69 6.90 8.21 -22.68
CA PRO A 69 7.97 8.51 -23.64
C PRO A 69 8.47 7.24 -24.31
N ASP A 70 8.82 7.31 -25.60
CA ASP A 70 9.28 6.17 -26.41
C ASP A 70 10.51 5.44 -25.86
N ASN A 71 11.23 6.04 -24.91
CA ASN A 71 12.43 5.47 -24.28
C ASN A 71 12.17 4.83 -22.91
N TYR A 72 10.91 4.62 -22.52
CA TYR A 72 10.57 3.98 -21.26
C TYR A 72 10.81 2.46 -21.35
N SER A 73 11.73 1.93 -20.54
CA SER A 73 12.19 0.52 -20.58
C SER A 73 11.15 -0.54 -20.15
N LEU A 74 9.88 -0.16 -20.04
CA LEU A 74 8.78 -1.05 -19.69
C LEU A 74 8.11 -1.55 -20.96
N LYS A 75 8.02 -2.89 -21.08
CA LYS A 75 7.43 -3.63 -22.21
C LYS A 75 6.41 -2.79 -22.99
N ASP A 76 6.65 -2.60 -24.28
CA ASP A 76 5.85 -1.86 -25.28
C ASP A 76 4.35 -2.29 -25.39
N THR A 77 3.87 -3.14 -24.48
CA THR A 77 2.53 -3.71 -24.43
C THR A 77 1.74 -3.31 -23.18
N CYS A 78 2.25 -2.43 -22.29
CA CYS A 78 1.52 -2.05 -21.09
C CYS A 78 0.36 -1.08 -21.40
N ILE A 79 -0.77 -1.67 -21.83
CA ILE A 79 -2.02 -0.99 -22.19
C ILE A 79 -2.82 -0.51 -20.97
N THR A 80 -2.44 -0.91 -19.76
CA THR A 80 -3.16 -0.55 -18.54
C THR A 80 -2.70 0.80 -17.99
N ARG A 81 -3.59 1.44 -17.25
CA ARG A 81 -3.30 2.62 -16.41
C ARG A 81 -3.63 2.29 -14.97
N LEU A 82 -3.15 3.10 -14.04
CA LEU A 82 -3.42 2.90 -12.62
C LEU A 82 -4.43 3.91 -12.12
N LYS A 83 -5.31 3.43 -11.23
CA LYS A 83 -6.21 4.28 -10.46
C LYS A 83 -6.11 3.94 -8.99
N SER A 84 -6.13 4.98 -8.15
CA SER A 84 -5.96 4.84 -6.70
C SER A 84 -7.17 5.38 -5.97
N TYR A 85 -7.64 4.61 -4.99
CA TYR A 85 -8.83 4.88 -4.19
C TYR A 85 -8.43 4.95 -2.72
N PRO A 86 -8.57 6.10 -2.05
CA PRO A 86 -8.38 6.20 -0.62
C PRO A 86 -9.41 5.31 0.09
N ILE A 87 -8.93 4.47 1.00
CA ILE A 87 -9.77 3.75 1.96
C ILE A 87 -9.76 4.54 3.25
N PHE A 88 -10.92 5.05 3.62
CA PHE A 88 -11.12 5.81 4.85
C PHE A 88 -11.43 4.87 6.01
N THR A 89 -10.93 5.23 7.19
CA THR A 89 -11.29 4.59 8.45
C THR A 89 -12.09 5.55 9.31
N THR A 90 -13.10 5.01 10.01
CA THR A 90 -13.78 5.72 11.10
C THR A 90 -13.76 4.84 12.34
N SER A 91 -13.30 5.40 13.45
CA SER A 91 -13.32 4.78 14.78
C SER A 91 -14.48 5.36 15.57
N SER A 92 -15.43 4.51 15.98
CA SER A 92 -16.52 4.91 16.87
C SER A 92 -16.26 4.36 18.26
N LYS A 93 -16.13 5.23 19.27
CA LYS A 93 -16.11 4.82 20.68
C LYS A 93 -17.55 4.55 21.12
N LYS A 94 -17.92 3.28 21.28
CA LYS A 94 -19.15 2.89 21.99
C LYS A 94 -18.83 2.78 23.47
N THR A 95 -19.11 3.84 24.23
CA THR A 95 -19.00 3.87 25.70
C THR A 95 -17.60 3.55 26.28
N LYS A 96 -17.41 3.76 27.58
CA LYS A 96 -16.09 3.64 28.25
C LYS A 96 -15.57 2.21 28.38
N ASP A 97 -16.42 1.20 28.15
CA ASP A 97 -16.17 -0.19 28.52
C ASP A 97 -16.18 -1.17 27.32
N GLU A 98 -16.29 -0.71 26.07
CA GLU A 98 -16.26 -1.60 24.88
C GLU A 98 -15.11 -1.27 23.93
N ASN A 99 -14.67 -2.30 23.20
CA ASN A 99 -13.62 -2.20 22.18
C ASN A 99 -14.01 -1.20 21.07
N GLU A 100 -13.06 -0.37 20.63
CA GLU A 100 -13.26 0.54 19.50
C GLU A 100 -13.61 -0.25 18.22
N GLU A 101 -14.80 0.03 17.67
CA GLU A 101 -15.24 -0.56 16.41
C GLU A 101 -14.70 0.29 15.25
N GLN A 102 -13.70 -0.24 14.57
CA GLN A 102 -13.10 0.37 13.39
C GLN A 102 -13.82 -0.11 12.13
N THR A 103 -14.24 0.82 11.27
CA THR A 103 -14.87 0.50 9.99
C THR A 103 -14.18 1.18 8.82
N PHE A 104 -14.19 0.51 7.68
CA PHE A 104 -13.50 0.91 6.45
C PHE A 104 -14.49 1.19 5.32
N LYS A 105 -14.21 2.21 4.51
CA LYS A 105 -15.06 2.61 3.39
C LYS A 105 -14.26 3.24 2.25
N ILE A 106 -14.73 3.04 1.02
CA ILE A 106 -14.30 3.78 -0.18
C ILE A 106 -15.43 4.71 -0.63
N GLN A 107 -15.09 5.89 -1.13
CA GLN A 107 -16.07 6.82 -1.70
C GLN A 107 -16.83 6.18 -2.87
N GLY A 108 -18.15 6.29 -2.87
CA GLY A 108 -19.03 5.67 -3.88
C GLY A 108 -19.50 4.26 -3.52
N VAL A 109 -18.87 3.59 -2.55
CA VAL A 109 -19.37 2.31 -2.02
C VAL A 109 -20.32 2.61 -0.84
N PRO A 110 -21.57 2.13 -0.87
CA PRO A 110 -22.55 2.47 0.18
C PRO A 110 -22.14 1.91 1.53
N ASP A 111 -21.71 0.65 1.54
CA ASP A 111 -21.46 -0.15 2.74
C ASP A 111 -20.21 0.25 3.51
N LYS A 112 -20.20 -0.09 4.80
CA LYS A 112 -19.05 -0.01 5.68
C LYS A 112 -18.60 -1.42 6.02
N PHE A 113 -17.28 -1.62 6.09
CA PHE A 113 -16.71 -2.95 6.26
C PHE A 113 -15.91 -3.03 7.56
N ALA A 114 -15.94 -4.19 8.23
CA ALA A 114 -15.18 -4.43 9.46
C ALA A 114 -13.69 -4.69 9.20
N SER A 115 -13.30 -4.97 7.95
CA SER A 115 -11.92 -5.18 7.54
C SER A 115 -11.69 -4.78 6.08
N ILE A 116 -10.43 -4.53 5.73
CA ILE A 116 -10.00 -4.31 4.34
C ILE A 116 -10.24 -5.57 3.49
N GLN A 117 -10.03 -6.76 4.06
CA GLN A 117 -10.32 -8.04 3.39
C GLN A 117 -11.80 -8.12 2.99
N SER A 118 -12.72 -7.93 3.95
CA SER A 118 -14.17 -7.96 3.68
C SER A 118 -14.63 -6.91 2.68
N LEU A 119 -13.94 -5.75 2.64
CA LEU A 119 -14.19 -4.71 1.66
C LEU A 119 -13.79 -5.20 0.25
N CYS A 120 -12.57 -5.72 0.10
CA CYS A 120 -12.09 -6.26 -1.18
C CYS A 120 -12.95 -7.44 -1.65
N ASP A 121 -13.28 -8.38 -0.77
CA ASP A 121 -14.10 -9.56 -1.08
C ASP A 121 -15.49 -9.15 -1.58
N HIS A 122 -16.09 -8.14 -0.95
CA HIS A 122 -17.36 -7.60 -1.42
C HIS A 122 -17.25 -6.98 -2.82
N LEU A 123 -16.23 -6.16 -3.08
CA LEU A 123 -16.03 -5.54 -4.40
C LEU A 123 -15.80 -6.58 -5.51
N ILE A 124 -15.05 -7.66 -5.20
CA ILE A 124 -14.79 -8.76 -6.14
C ILE A 124 -16.07 -9.56 -6.40
N SER A 125 -16.75 -9.99 -5.32
CA SER A 125 -17.94 -10.86 -5.43
C SER A 125 -19.11 -10.18 -6.13
N THR A 126 -19.31 -8.88 -5.90
CA THR A 126 -20.36 -8.08 -6.56
C THR A 126 -19.95 -7.55 -7.93
N LYS A 127 -18.67 -7.71 -8.32
CA LYS A 127 -18.07 -7.07 -9.50
C LYS A 127 -18.34 -5.56 -9.52
N HIS A 128 -18.25 -4.93 -8.35
CA HIS A 128 -18.54 -3.52 -8.20
C HIS A 128 -17.58 -2.70 -9.05
N VAL A 129 -18.12 -1.74 -9.81
CA VAL A 129 -17.32 -0.77 -10.57
C VAL A 129 -17.12 0.45 -9.68
N LEU A 130 -15.87 0.76 -9.36
CA LEU A 130 -15.53 1.90 -8.51
C LEU A 130 -15.84 3.22 -9.21
N ALA A 131 -15.95 4.29 -8.41
CA ALA A 131 -16.16 5.63 -8.93
C ALA A 131 -15.10 5.98 -9.99
N SER A 132 -15.57 6.42 -11.15
CA SER A 132 -14.71 6.74 -12.31
C SER A 132 -13.96 5.54 -12.92
N GLY A 133 -14.38 4.30 -12.70
CA GLY A 133 -13.90 3.10 -13.41
C GLY A 133 -13.09 2.15 -12.54
N GLY A 134 -12.73 0.98 -13.09
CA GLY A 134 -11.99 -0.07 -12.37
C GLY A 134 -12.87 -1.00 -11.55
N SER A 135 -12.57 -2.30 -11.65
CA SER A 135 -13.19 -3.39 -10.89
C SER A 135 -12.10 -4.32 -10.41
N LEU A 136 -12.25 -4.85 -9.20
CA LEU A 136 -11.24 -5.74 -8.62
C LEU A 136 -11.44 -7.15 -9.16
N MET A 137 -10.41 -7.68 -9.81
CA MET A 137 -10.44 -9.03 -10.40
C MET A 137 -9.42 -9.93 -9.70
N LYS A 138 -8.17 -9.47 -9.56
CA LYS A 138 -7.07 -10.31 -9.10
C LYS A 138 -6.18 -9.56 -8.10
N PRO A 139 -6.10 -10.01 -6.84
CA PRO A 139 -5.16 -9.44 -5.88
C PRO A 139 -3.73 -9.87 -6.24
N ILE A 140 -2.82 -8.89 -6.39
CA ILE A 140 -1.41 -9.16 -6.64
C ILE A 140 -0.68 -9.29 -5.31
N SER A 141 -0.18 -10.50 -5.05
CA SER A 141 0.55 -10.81 -3.82
C SER A 141 1.99 -10.28 -3.87
N ARG A 142 2.50 -9.86 -2.71
CA ARG A 142 3.92 -9.55 -2.51
C ARG A 142 4.80 -10.74 -2.87
N GLN A 143 5.94 -10.46 -3.46
CA GLN A 143 7.00 -11.43 -3.67
C GLN A 143 7.77 -11.69 -2.36
N PRO A 144 8.45 -12.84 -2.21
CA PRO A 144 9.16 -13.19 -0.97
C PRO A 144 10.27 -12.20 -0.55
N TRP A 145 10.79 -11.40 -1.50
CA TRP A 145 11.78 -10.35 -1.26
C TRP A 145 11.18 -9.00 -0.88
N GLN A 146 9.88 -8.78 -1.11
CA GLN A 146 9.18 -7.56 -0.73
C GLN A 146 8.80 -7.61 0.76
N LEU A 147 9.71 -7.14 1.61
CA LEU A 147 9.55 -7.16 3.06
C LEU A 147 8.71 -5.97 3.54
N LEU A 148 7.91 -6.18 4.59
CA LEU A 148 7.18 -5.11 5.25
C LEU A 148 8.02 -4.49 6.38
N ALA A 149 7.69 -3.28 6.82
CA ALA A 149 8.36 -2.63 7.95
C ALA A 149 8.39 -3.50 9.22
N LYS A 150 7.32 -4.29 9.48
CA LYS A 150 7.27 -5.25 10.61
C LYS A 150 8.35 -6.34 10.56
N ASN A 151 8.97 -6.56 9.40
CA ASN A 151 10.02 -7.55 9.21
C ASN A 151 11.41 -6.99 9.55
N ILE A 152 11.54 -5.71 9.87
CA ILE A 152 12.80 -5.06 10.20
C ILE A 152 12.72 -4.47 11.61
N GLU A 153 13.61 -4.91 12.49
CA GLU A 153 13.76 -4.36 13.83
C GLU A 153 15.02 -3.48 13.87
N TYR A 154 14.82 -2.21 14.22
CA TYR A 154 15.92 -1.26 14.38
C TYR A 154 16.38 -1.23 15.85
N PRO A 155 17.68 -1.09 16.11
CA PRO A 155 18.17 -0.89 17.49
C PRO A 155 17.64 0.42 18.07
N GLU A 156 17.48 0.49 19.39
CA GLU A 156 17.04 1.71 20.09
C GLU A 156 17.89 2.94 19.74
N LYS A 157 19.20 2.74 19.62
CA LYS A 157 20.14 3.74 19.10
C LYS A 157 20.53 3.32 17.69
N GLU A 158 20.24 4.18 16.72
CA GLU A 158 20.62 3.96 15.33
C GLU A 158 22.14 3.76 15.20
N ILE A 159 22.54 2.68 14.55
CA ILE A 159 23.95 2.37 14.26
C ILE A 159 24.17 2.58 12.76
N VAL A 160 24.76 3.71 12.39
CA VAL A 160 25.13 4.00 11.00
C VAL A 160 26.37 3.20 10.63
N LEU A 161 26.23 2.37 9.60
CA LEU A 161 27.31 1.56 9.02
C LEU A 161 28.06 2.33 7.92
N GLY A 162 27.40 3.29 7.27
CA GLY A 162 28.02 4.14 6.24
C GLY A 162 27.03 5.09 5.55
N LYS A 163 27.52 5.85 4.56
CA LYS A 163 26.73 6.71 3.69
C LYS A 163 27.17 6.53 2.24
N GLY A 164 26.21 6.34 1.34
CA GLY A 164 26.43 6.26 -0.10
C GLY A 164 25.65 7.34 -0.86
N ALA A 165 25.68 7.26 -2.20
CA ALA A 165 25.05 8.25 -3.09
C ALA A 165 23.54 8.43 -2.88
N TYR A 166 22.86 7.44 -2.32
CA TYR A 166 21.41 7.40 -2.13
C TYR A 166 20.99 7.49 -0.66
N GLY A 167 21.91 7.85 0.24
CA GLY A 167 21.63 8.01 1.67
C GLY A 167 22.45 7.09 2.56
N ARG A 168 22.00 6.96 3.82
CA ARG A 168 22.72 6.24 4.88
C ARG A 168 22.43 4.74 4.83
N VAL A 169 23.35 3.97 5.37
CA VAL A 169 23.22 2.54 5.62
C VAL A 169 23.27 2.32 7.12
N VAL A 170 22.27 1.64 7.68
CA VAL A 170 22.15 1.40 9.12
C VAL A 170 22.10 -0.08 9.43
N LYS A 171 22.55 -0.47 10.63
CA LYS A 171 22.39 -1.83 11.14
C LYS A 171 20.96 -2.05 11.62
N ALA A 172 20.36 -3.16 11.24
CA ALA A 172 19.05 -3.62 11.72
C ALA A 172 19.03 -5.15 11.83
N LYS A 173 17.90 -5.71 12.25
CA LYS A 173 17.65 -7.14 12.26
C LYS A 173 16.46 -7.49 11.37
N LEU A 174 16.62 -8.51 10.55
CA LEU A 174 15.52 -9.13 9.82
C LEU A 174 14.81 -10.11 10.76
N VAL A 175 13.52 -9.87 10.98
CA VAL A 175 12.64 -10.68 11.81
C VAL A 175 11.61 -11.38 10.94
N ARG A 176 11.56 -12.70 11.06
CA ARG A 176 10.59 -13.57 10.39
C ARG A 176 10.02 -14.54 11.40
N GLU A 177 8.70 -14.74 11.34
CA GLU A 177 8.00 -15.63 12.25
C GLU A 177 8.60 -17.04 12.19
N GLY A 178 8.90 -17.62 13.36
CA GLY A 178 9.47 -18.95 13.49
C GLY A 178 10.91 -19.11 12.97
N LYS A 179 11.63 -18.02 12.68
CA LYS A 179 13.02 -18.07 12.20
C LYS A 179 13.95 -17.26 13.11
N GLU A 180 15.22 -17.66 13.12
CA GLU A 180 16.26 -16.88 13.79
C GLU A 180 16.38 -15.48 13.19
N THR A 181 16.67 -14.50 14.05
CA THR A 181 16.90 -13.12 13.62
C THR A 181 18.26 -13.01 12.93
N ILE A 182 18.31 -12.22 11.85
CA ILE A 182 19.52 -12.07 11.03
C ILE A 182 19.95 -10.60 11.08
N ASP A 183 21.21 -10.35 11.42
CA ASP A 183 21.80 -9.01 11.31
C ASP A 183 21.86 -8.59 9.83
N VAL A 184 21.31 -7.42 9.51
CA VAL A 184 21.23 -6.87 8.16
C VAL A 184 21.70 -5.42 8.10
N ALA A 185 22.15 -5.02 6.92
CA ALA A 185 22.38 -3.63 6.58
C ALA A 185 21.18 -3.09 5.78
N VAL A 186 20.60 -1.97 6.22
CA VAL A 186 19.44 -1.34 5.57
C VAL A 186 19.87 -0.03 4.96
N LYS A 187 19.65 0.13 3.65
CA LYS A 187 19.91 1.38 2.92
C LYS A 187 18.66 2.25 2.98
N CYS A 188 18.81 3.49 3.46
CA CYS A 188 17.70 4.44 3.61
C CYS A 188 17.80 5.54 2.55
N SER A 189 16.70 5.85 1.88
CA SER A 189 16.63 6.85 0.79
C SER A 189 16.46 8.29 1.26
N THR A 190 16.25 8.54 2.56
CA THR A 190 16.05 9.88 3.15
C THR A 190 17.02 10.13 4.32
N GLU A 191 17.46 11.38 4.50
CA GLU A 191 18.32 11.79 5.61
C GLU A 191 17.56 11.88 6.94
N ASN A 192 16.25 12.15 6.87
CA ASN A 192 15.34 12.07 8.01
C ASN A 192 14.84 10.63 8.12
N GLY A 193 15.00 10.02 9.30
CA GLY A 193 14.73 8.62 9.62
C GLY A 193 13.28 8.14 9.50
N ASP A 194 12.45 8.82 8.71
CA ASP A 194 11.22 8.25 8.18
C ASP A 194 11.64 7.20 7.16
N ALA A 195 11.78 5.97 7.63
CA ALA A 195 12.08 4.82 6.79
C ALA A 195 10.94 4.66 5.76
N ILE A 196 11.06 5.30 4.61
CA ILE A 196 10.39 4.86 3.40
C ILE A 196 11.16 3.61 2.97
N VAL A 197 10.77 2.50 3.57
CA VAL A 197 11.25 1.18 3.17
C VAL A 197 10.63 0.90 1.80
N SER A 198 11.38 1.24 0.76
CA SER A 198 11.17 0.72 -0.59
C SER A 198 12.27 -0.33 -0.80
N PHE A 199 11.86 -1.58 -1.07
CA PHE A 199 12.73 -2.70 -1.39
C PHE A 199 12.55 -3.07 -2.86
#